data_AF-X1N826-F1
#
_entry.id   AF-X1N826-F1
#
_cell.length_a   1.000
_cell.length_b   1.000
_cell.length_c   1.000
_cell.angle_alpha   90.00
_cell.angle_beta   90.00
_cell.angle_gamma   90.00
#
_symmetry.space_group_name_H-M   'P 1'
#
loop_
_entity.id
_entity.type
_entity.pdbx_description
1 polymer ?
#
loop_
_entity_poly.entity_id
_entity_poly.type
_entity_poly.pdbx_seq_one_letter_code
_entity_poly.pdbx_strand_id
1 'polypeptide(L)'
;GSEIQKKRYKTLEVMDAEIQESTYTKAGAEDLELAGKTYNAIILEQLNHKTGLKVKWWIDTETRRMLKADLPNGRKIYLTDRSVVDRIKLAKVDDNLFVKVDVAIADVQAISYMKVKASVEPTGLWVTREGLNITGQRFTGTIND
;
A
#
# COMPACT_ATOMS: atom_id res chain seq x y z
N GLY A 1 -4.08 32.12 -8.90
CA GLY A 1 -3.83 31.69 -7.51
C GLY A 1 -2.85 30.54 -7.53
N SER A 2 -1.87 30.50 -6.63
CA SER A 2 -0.86 29.43 -6.61
C SER A 2 -1.53 28.09 -6.30
N GLU A 3 -1.28 27.10 -7.14
CA GLU A 3 -1.78 25.75 -6.96
C GLU A 3 -1.05 25.09 -5.79
N ILE A 4 -1.80 24.66 -4.76
CA ILE A 4 -1.21 24.05 -3.57
C ILE A 4 -0.74 22.65 -3.93
N GLN A 5 0.59 22.47 -4.02
CA GLN A 5 1.23 21.19 -4.36
C GLN A 5 1.34 20.24 -3.18
N LYS A 6 1.48 20.76 -1.95
CA LYS A 6 1.69 19.95 -0.75
C LYS A 6 1.11 20.63 0.47
N LYS A 7 0.40 19.88 1.32
CA LYS A 7 -0.17 20.43 2.56
C LYS A 7 -0.27 19.38 3.66
N ARG A 8 -0.09 19.83 4.89
CA ARG A 8 -0.14 19.02 6.11
C ARG A 8 -1.46 19.27 6.83
N TYR A 9 -2.09 18.20 7.30
CA TYR A 9 -3.37 18.23 7.99
C TYR A 9 -3.38 17.30 9.19
N LYS A 10 -4.16 17.67 10.19
CA LYS A 10 -4.58 16.78 11.27
C LYS A 10 -5.87 16.08 10.82
N THR A 11 -5.85 14.76 10.78
CA THR A 11 -6.98 13.92 10.32
C THR A 11 -7.31 12.89 11.38
N LEU A 12 -8.59 12.65 11.61
CA LEU A 12 -9.02 11.53 12.46
C LEU A 12 -8.69 10.21 11.75
N GLU A 13 -7.82 9.41 12.36
CA GLU A 13 -7.68 7.99 12.03
C GLU A 13 -8.76 7.25 12.82
N VAL A 14 -9.77 6.77 12.11
CA VAL A 14 -10.94 6.07 12.64
C VAL A 14 -10.57 4.73 13.29
N MET A 15 -9.60 3.98 12.75
CA MET A 15 -9.19 2.68 13.30
C MET A 15 -8.52 2.83 14.67
N ASP A 16 -7.75 3.90 14.84
CA ASP A 16 -7.04 4.20 16.09
C ASP A 16 -7.82 5.16 17.00
N ALA A 17 -8.98 5.66 16.54
CA ALA A 17 -9.77 6.70 17.20
C ALA A 17 -8.95 7.94 17.63
N GLU A 18 -7.94 8.30 16.84
CA GLU A 18 -6.96 9.34 17.20
C GLU A 18 -6.76 10.35 16.08
N ILE A 19 -6.53 11.62 16.46
CA ILE A 19 -6.11 12.65 15.50
C ILE A 19 -4.62 12.45 15.18
N GLN A 20 -4.32 12.10 13.94
CA GLN A 20 -2.98 11.89 13.44
C GLN A 20 -2.61 12.94 12.40
N GLU A 21 -1.30 13.18 12.22
CA GLU A 21 -0.82 14.12 11.23
C GLU A 21 -0.49 13.43 9.91
N SER A 22 -1.03 13.97 8.81
CA SER A 22 -0.78 13.47 7.47
C SER A 22 -0.35 14.59 6.53
N THR A 23 0.57 14.29 5.62
CA THR A 23 0.93 15.17 4.51
C THR A 23 0.34 14.65 3.23
N TYR A 24 -0.31 15.53 2.48
CA TYR A 24 -0.89 15.26 1.18
C TYR A 24 -0.10 16.03 0.13
N THR A 25 0.34 15.33 -0.91
CA THR A 25 1.07 15.87 -2.05
C THR A 25 0.25 15.63 -3.31
N LYS A 26 0.04 16.64 -4.14
CA LYS A 26 -0.58 16.47 -5.46
C LYS A 26 0.41 15.74 -6.35
N ALA A 27 0.06 14.56 -6.80
CA ALA A 27 0.90 13.72 -7.65
C ALA A 27 0.55 13.83 -9.13
N GLY A 28 -0.65 14.33 -9.47
CA GLY A 28 -1.08 14.53 -10.85
C GLY A 28 -2.59 14.62 -10.99
N ALA A 29 -3.04 14.50 -12.24
CA ALA A 29 -4.43 14.30 -12.60
C ALA A 29 -4.48 13.38 -13.83
N GLU A 30 -5.51 12.54 -13.92
CA GLU A 30 -5.72 11.64 -15.06
C GLU A 30 -7.21 11.38 -15.28
N ASP A 31 -7.56 11.03 -16.52
CA ASP A 31 -8.85 10.44 -16.80
C ASP A 31 -8.79 8.95 -16.46
N LEU A 32 -9.51 8.57 -15.41
CA LEU A 32 -9.53 7.20 -14.89
C LEU A 32 -10.79 6.48 -15.40
N GLU A 33 -10.58 5.42 -16.18
CA GLU A 33 -11.68 4.55 -16.60
C GLU A 33 -11.99 3.49 -15.52
N LEU A 34 -13.19 3.54 -14.96
CA LEU A 34 -13.71 2.53 -14.03
C LEU A 34 -15.07 2.06 -14.54
N ALA A 35 -15.21 0.74 -14.73
CA ALA A 35 -16.48 0.13 -15.13
C ALA A 35 -17.08 0.65 -16.46
N GLY A 36 -16.24 1.11 -17.39
CA GLY A 36 -16.70 1.73 -18.64
C GLY A 36 -17.24 3.14 -18.48
N LYS A 37 -17.02 3.76 -17.32
CA LYS A 37 -17.21 5.20 -17.09
C LYS A 37 -15.85 5.86 -16.91
N THR A 38 -15.67 7.00 -17.54
CA THR A 38 -14.48 7.83 -17.39
C THR A 38 -14.72 8.88 -16.32
N TYR A 39 -13.78 9.01 -15.40
CA TYR A 39 -13.80 10.00 -14.33
C TYR A 39 -12.58 10.90 -14.44
N ASN A 40 -12.76 12.21 -14.25
CA ASN A 40 -11.62 13.11 -14.16
C ASN A 40 -11.08 13.09 -12.73
N ALA A 41 -9.92 12.47 -12.52
CA ALA A 41 -9.38 12.23 -11.19
C ALA A 41 -8.17 13.13 -10.88
N ILE A 42 -8.17 13.75 -9.69
CA ILE A 42 -6.94 14.25 -9.07
C ILE A 42 -6.28 13.13 -8.28
N ILE A 43 -4.95 13.07 -8.38
CA ILE A 43 -4.13 12.08 -7.69
C ILE A 43 -3.42 12.73 -6.51
N LEU A 44 -3.61 12.19 -5.32
CA LEU A 44 -2.97 12.64 -4.09
C LEU A 44 -2.15 11.52 -3.45
N GLU A 45 -0.93 11.82 -3.04
CA GLU A 45 -0.14 10.95 -2.16
C GLU A 45 -0.25 11.43 -0.72
N GLN A 46 -0.71 10.55 0.16
CA GLN A 46 -0.76 10.77 1.60
C GLN A 46 0.39 10.04 2.28
N LEU A 47 1.10 10.71 3.18
CA LEU A 47 1.98 10.11 4.18
C LEU A 47 1.42 10.39 5.57
N ASN A 48 1.07 9.34 6.32
CA ASN A 48 0.77 9.42 7.74
C ASN A 48 2.09 9.46 8.53
N HIS A 49 2.32 10.51 9.32
CA HIS A 49 3.58 10.70 10.06
C HIS A 49 3.69 9.84 11.30
N LYS A 50 2.56 9.37 11.86
CA LYS A 50 2.58 8.47 13.00
C LYS A 50 2.97 7.05 12.58
N THR A 51 2.31 6.53 11.55
CA THR A 51 2.48 5.13 11.14
C THR A 51 3.49 4.94 10.00
N GLY A 52 3.88 6.01 9.31
CA GLY A 52 4.68 5.92 8.08
C GLY A 52 3.89 5.39 6.88
N LEU A 53 2.57 5.19 7.02
CA LEU A 53 1.73 4.66 5.96
C LEU A 53 1.65 5.65 4.77
N LYS A 54 2.02 5.17 3.59
CA LYS A 54 1.88 5.89 2.32
C LYS A 54 0.69 5.35 1.55
N VAL A 55 -0.24 6.22 1.13
CA VAL A 55 -1.40 5.82 0.32
C VAL A 55 -1.54 6.78 -0.86
N LYS A 56 -1.81 6.24 -2.05
CA LYS A 56 -2.12 7.05 -3.24
C LYS A 56 -3.61 7.01 -3.51
N TRP A 57 -4.22 8.18 -3.63
CA TRP A 57 -5.66 8.38 -3.74
C TRP A 57 -6.00 8.97 -5.10
N TRP A 58 -7.06 8.45 -5.71
CA TRP A 58 -7.72 9.04 -6.88
C TRP A 58 -9.06 9.58 -6.42
N ILE A 59 -9.27 10.87 -6.60
CA ILE A 59 -10.48 11.56 -6.17
C ILE A 59 -11.09 12.21 -7.41
N ASP A 60 -12.37 11.93 -7.65
CA ASP A 60 -13.12 12.57 -8.73
C ASP A 60 -13.22 14.09 -8.50
N THR A 61 -12.81 14.88 -9.47
CA THR A 61 -12.81 16.35 -9.35
C THR A 61 -14.23 16.92 -9.32
N GLU A 62 -15.19 16.24 -9.95
CA GLU A 62 -16.59 16.66 -10.00
C GLU A 62 -17.33 16.29 -8.71
N THR A 63 -17.39 15.00 -8.36
CA THR A 63 -18.18 14.52 -7.21
C THR A 63 -17.44 14.49 -5.88
N ARG A 64 -16.11 14.71 -5.90
CA ARG A 64 -15.21 14.61 -4.72
C ARG A 64 -15.21 13.24 -4.06
N ARG A 65 -15.67 12.20 -4.75
CA ARG A 65 -15.65 10.82 -4.25
C ARG A 65 -14.29 10.20 -4.46
N MET A 66 -13.86 9.38 -3.51
CA MET A 66 -12.71 8.49 -3.71
C MET A 66 -13.09 7.44 -4.74
N LEU A 67 -12.34 7.38 -5.84
CA LEU A 67 -12.52 6.45 -6.96
C LEU A 67 -11.67 5.19 -6.80
N LYS A 68 -10.44 5.39 -6.32
CA LYS A 68 -9.44 4.35 -6.13
C LYS A 68 -8.46 4.76 -5.04
N ALA A 69 -7.95 3.80 -4.30
CA ALA A 69 -6.80 3.96 -3.43
C ALA A 69 -5.81 2.83 -3.69
N ASP A 70 -4.54 3.18 -3.92
CA ASP A 70 -3.43 2.23 -3.90
C ASP A 70 -2.79 2.30 -2.52
N LEU A 71 -2.94 1.21 -1.78
CA LEU A 71 -2.36 0.98 -0.48
C LEU A 71 -1.07 0.15 -0.65
N PRO A 72 -0.24 0.12 0.40
CA PRO A 72 0.84 -0.84 0.52
C PRO A 72 0.55 -2.28 0.16
N ASN A 73 1.61 -3.01 -0.18
CA ASN A 73 1.57 -4.44 -0.51
C ASN A 73 0.66 -4.76 -1.70
N GLY A 74 0.54 -3.81 -2.64
CA GLY A 74 -0.28 -3.96 -3.85
C GLY A 74 -1.79 -3.98 -3.59
N ARG A 75 -2.25 -3.69 -2.37
CA ARG A 75 -3.68 -3.63 -2.04
C ARG A 75 -4.32 -2.44 -2.74
N LYS A 76 -5.45 -2.68 -3.41
CA LYS A 76 -6.21 -1.64 -4.10
C LYS A 76 -7.65 -1.62 -3.61
N ILE A 77 -8.15 -0.44 -3.31
CA ILE A 77 -9.56 -0.18 -3.02
C ILE A 77 -10.13 0.60 -4.20
N TYR A 78 -11.35 0.30 -4.61
CA TYR A 78 -12.04 1.02 -5.68
C TYR A 78 -13.42 1.46 -5.19
N LEU A 79 -13.94 2.55 -5.75
CA LEU A 79 -15.35 2.91 -5.62
C LEU A 79 -16.16 1.80 -6.27
N THR A 80 -16.94 1.07 -5.48
CA THR A 80 -17.64 -0.11 -5.97
C THR A 80 -19.09 0.21 -6.34
N ASP A 81 -19.43 -0.13 -7.57
CA ASP A 81 -20.46 -1.14 -7.82
C ASP A 81 -19.76 -2.53 -7.77
N ARG A 82 -20.42 -3.56 -7.23
CA ARG A 82 -19.83 -4.89 -6.97
C ARG A 82 -19.33 -5.57 -8.26
N SER A 83 -19.95 -5.27 -9.41
CA SER A 83 -19.51 -5.72 -10.74
C SER A 83 -18.11 -5.26 -11.16
N VAL A 84 -17.61 -4.17 -10.57
CA VAL A 84 -16.31 -3.55 -10.90
C VAL A 84 -15.13 -4.33 -10.29
N VAL A 85 -15.32 -4.85 -9.08
CA VAL A 85 -14.29 -5.62 -8.37
C VAL A 85 -13.98 -6.93 -9.09
N ASP A 86 -15.02 -7.61 -9.56
CA ASP A 86 -14.90 -8.93 -10.16
C ASP A 86 -14.13 -8.89 -11.49
N ARG A 87 -14.36 -7.86 -12.32
CA ARG A 87 -13.63 -7.66 -13.58
C ARG A 87 -12.13 -7.35 -13.38
N ILE A 88 -11.80 -6.53 -12.38
CA ILE A 88 -10.41 -6.17 -12.06
C ILE A 88 -9.64 -7.36 -11.50
N LYS A 89 -10.29 -8.18 -10.66
CA LYS A 89 -9.69 -9.40 -10.13
C LYS A 89 -9.37 -10.38 -11.27
N LEU A 90 -10.31 -10.64 -12.17
CA LEU A 90 -10.13 -11.58 -13.28
C LEU A 90 -8.88 -11.24 -14.12
N ALA A 91 -8.64 -9.96 -14.39
CA ALA A 91 -7.50 -9.49 -15.18
C ALA A 91 -6.13 -9.58 -14.45
N LYS A 92 -6.10 -9.87 -13.15
CA LYS A 92 -4.87 -9.87 -12.33
C LYS A 92 -4.49 -11.23 -11.75
N VAL A 93 -5.34 -12.25 -11.90
CA VAL A 93 -5.04 -13.60 -11.38
C VAL A 93 -3.89 -14.25 -12.16
N ASP A 94 -3.64 -13.84 -13.40
CA ASP A 94 -2.62 -14.45 -14.27
C ASP A 94 -1.17 -14.22 -13.79
N ASP A 95 -0.93 -13.27 -12.87
CA ASP A 95 0.43 -12.79 -12.57
C ASP A 95 1.02 -13.22 -11.22
N ASN A 96 0.33 -13.98 -10.35
CA ASN A 96 0.85 -14.20 -9.00
C ASN A 96 0.82 -15.65 -8.46
N LEU A 97 2.06 -16.14 -8.28
CA LEU A 97 2.56 -16.91 -7.14
C LEU A 97 2.81 -18.41 -7.35
N PHE A 98 3.82 -18.72 -8.16
CA PHE A 98 4.63 -19.92 -7.95
C PHE A 98 5.97 -19.51 -7.34
N VAL A 99 6.13 -19.72 -6.03
CA VAL A 99 7.47 -19.68 -5.43
C VAL A 99 8.20 -20.94 -5.93
N LYS A 100 9.07 -20.74 -6.92
CA LYS A 100 9.92 -21.79 -7.49
C LYS A 100 10.96 -22.19 -6.43
N VAL A 101 10.69 -23.23 -5.65
CA VAL A 101 11.73 -23.90 -4.85
C VAL A 101 12.22 -25.10 -5.65
N ASP A 102 13.54 -25.18 -5.90
CA ASP A 102 14.17 -26.20 -6.75
C ASP A 102 14.38 -27.54 -6.02
N VAL A 103 13.79 -27.70 -4.83
CA VAL A 103 13.85 -28.91 -4.00
C VAL A 103 12.54 -29.11 -3.24
N ALA A 104 12.04 -30.34 -3.20
CA ALA A 104 10.90 -30.72 -2.37
C ALA A 104 11.36 -30.97 -0.92
N ILE A 105 10.80 -30.25 0.04
CA ILE A 105 11.06 -30.48 1.47
C ILE A 105 10.00 -31.45 2.00
N ALA A 106 10.39 -32.71 2.22
CA ALA A 106 9.48 -33.78 2.60
C ALA A 106 9.02 -33.72 4.07
N ASP A 107 9.82 -33.13 4.95
CA ASP A 107 9.49 -32.99 6.39
C ASP A 107 9.74 -31.55 6.84
N VAL A 108 8.67 -30.74 6.76
CA VAL A 108 8.68 -29.34 7.16
C VAL A 108 8.81 -29.18 8.68
N GLN A 109 8.43 -30.19 9.47
CA GLN A 109 8.49 -30.12 10.93
C GLN A 109 9.90 -30.33 11.49
N ALA A 110 10.82 -30.89 10.71
CA ALA A 110 12.23 -31.03 11.06
C ALA A 110 13.08 -29.75 10.83
N ILE A 111 12.52 -28.69 10.25
CA ILE A 111 13.26 -27.45 9.95
C ILE A 111 13.57 -26.70 11.25
N SER A 112 14.83 -26.75 11.69
CA SER A 112 15.30 -26.08 12.91
C SER A 112 15.70 -24.61 12.68
N TYR A 113 16.00 -24.22 11.44
CA TYR A 113 16.25 -22.83 11.04
C TYR A 113 16.05 -22.64 9.54
N MET A 114 15.76 -21.41 9.12
CA MET A 114 15.65 -21.03 7.71
C MET A 114 16.38 -19.71 7.46
N LYS A 115 17.20 -19.65 6.41
CA LYS A 115 17.84 -18.41 5.96
C LYS A 115 17.12 -17.89 4.73
N VAL A 116 16.44 -16.75 4.87
CA VAL A 116 15.68 -16.12 3.79
C VAL A 116 16.43 -14.88 3.31
N LYS A 117 16.58 -14.73 1.99
CA LYS A 117 16.95 -13.45 1.36
C LYS A 117 15.68 -12.87 0.75
N ALA A 118 15.15 -11.82 1.36
CA ALA A 118 13.98 -11.10 0.88
C ALA A 118 14.26 -9.61 0.83
N SER A 119 13.67 -8.93 -0.15
CA SER A 119 13.48 -7.48 -0.10
C SER A 119 12.06 -7.26 0.41
N VAL A 120 11.92 -6.52 1.51
CA VAL A 120 10.65 -6.26 2.17
C VAL A 120 10.45 -4.76 2.20
N GLU A 121 9.27 -4.31 1.76
CA GLU A 121 8.82 -2.92 1.91
C GLU A 121 7.77 -2.88 3.03
N PRO A 122 8.19 -2.71 4.29
CA PRO A 122 7.31 -2.70 5.45
C PRO A 122 6.44 -1.44 5.42
N THR A 123 5.16 -1.59 5.72
CA THR A 123 4.21 -0.49 5.59
C THR A 123 3.37 -0.32 6.84
N GLY A 124 3.25 0.92 7.31
CA GLY A 124 2.57 1.21 8.58
C GLY A 124 3.44 0.96 9.82
N LEU A 125 4.75 0.73 9.64
CA LEU A 125 5.74 0.60 10.71
C LEU A 125 7.03 1.29 10.29
N TRP A 126 7.57 2.13 11.18
CA TRP A 126 8.94 2.63 11.05
C TRP A 126 9.90 1.50 11.40
N VAL A 127 10.59 0.96 10.40
CA VAL A 127 11.51 -0.15 10.62
C VAL A 127 12.82 0.38 11.16
N THR A 128 13.13 -0.03 12.39
CA THR A 128 14.42 0.20 13.04
C THR A 128 15.25 -1.08 13.02
N ARG A 129 16.58 -0.95 13.04
CA ARG A 129 17.48 -2.11 13.07
C ARG A 129 17.26 -2.95 14.33
N GLU A 130 16.96 -2.29 15.45
CA GLU A 130 16.63 -2.93 16.73
C GLU A 130 15.35 -3.75 16.60
N GLY A 131 14.30 -3.22 15.95
CA GLY A 131 13.03 -3.91 15.74
C GLY A 131 13.12 -5.15 14.84
N LEU A 132 14.19 -5.29 14.04
CA LEU A 132 14.43 -6.45 13.19
C LEU A 132 15.24 -7.57 13.88
N ASN A 133 15.73 -7.35 15.10
CA ASN A 133 16.51 -8.32 15.87
C ASN A 133 15.78 -8.63 17.19
N ILE A 134 15.00 -9.72 17.19
CA ILE A 134 14.26 -10.19 18.37
C ILE A 134 14.71 -11.62 18.73
N THR A 135 14.34 -12.12 19.91
CA THR A 135 14.70 -13.48 20.33
C THR A 135 14.24 -14.51 19.29
N GLY A 136 15.18 -15.25 18.70
CA GLY A 136 14.94 -16.24 17.64
C GLY A 136 15.03 -15.72 16.20
N GLN A 137 15.21 -14.41 15.99
CA GLN A 137 15.35 -13.78 14.68
C GLN A 137 16.53 -12.81 14.65
N ARG A 138 17.42 -12.99 13.67
CA ARG A 138 18.56 -12.08 13.46
C ARG A 138 18.52 -11.48 12.05
N PHE A 139 18.62 -10.16 11.97
CA PHE A 139 18.73 -9.44 10.72
C PHE A 139 20.18 -8.98 10.49
N THR A 140 20.73 -9.37 9.34
CA THR A 140 22.01 -8.86 8.85
C THR A 140 21.77 -8.30 7.45
N GLY A 141 21.64 -6.98 7.33
CA GLY A 141 21.36 -6.32 6.07
C GLY A 141 21.33 -4.80 6.17
N THR A 142 21.01 -4.16 5.06
CA THR A 142 20.92 -2.71 4.92
C THR A 142 19.45 -2.31 4.96
N ILE A 143 19.14 -1.25 5.69
CA ILE A 143 17.84 -0.56 5.65
C ILE A 143 18.07 0.68 4.80
N ASN A 144 17.29 0.85 3.75
CA ASN A 144 17.32 2.05 2.90
C ASN A 144 16.03 2.83 3.15
N ASP A 145 16.13 4.16 3.16
CA ASP A 145 14.99 5.09 3.32
C ASP A 145 14.22 5.31 2.00
#